data_AF-A0A1A8MH67-F1
#
_entry.id   AF-A0A1A8MH67-F1
#
_cell.length_a   1.000
_cell.length_b   1.000
_cell.length_c   1.000
_cell.angle_alpha   90.00
_cell.angle_beta   90.00
_cell.angle_gamma   90.00
#
_symmetry.space_group_name_H-M   'P 1'
#
loop_
_entity.id
_entity.type
_entity.pdbx_description
1 polymer ?
#
loop_
_entity_poly.entity_id
_entity_poly.type
_entity_poly.pdbx_seq_one_letter_code
_entity_poly.pdbx_strand_id
1 'polypeptide(L)'
;FINGYSRAHGQDLGTSGSCLQRFSTLPFVICEPAGECKYAERNDYSYWLSNINELLPENPIVSNEELLESKISRCSVCEAKANVIALHSQTSAVPPCPSNWNSLWVGFSFVMETGLE
;
A
#
# COMPACT_ATOMS: atom_id res chain seq x y z
N PHE A 1 4.14 2.03 0.23
CA PHE A 1 5.20 2.66 1.05
C PHE A 1 5.73 3.89 0.35
N ILE A 2 6.52 4.75 1.01
CA ILE A 2 7.19 5.90 0.38
C ILE A 2 8.70 5.68 0.36
N ASN A 3 9.40 6.29 -0.59
CA ASN A 3 10.85 6.35 -0.63
C ASN A 3 11.26 7.81 -0.79
N GLY A 4 11.79 8.40 0.29
CA GLY A 4 12.32 9.76 0.29
C GLY A 4 13.77 9.74 0.74
N TYR A 5 14.65 10.48 0.07
CA TYR A 5 16.11 10.40 0.30
C TYR A 5 16.67 8.97 0.19
N SER A 6 16.20 8.19 -0.78
CA SER A 6 16.60 6.77 -0.93
C SER A 6 16.35 5.93 0.33
N ARG A 7 15.42 6.37 1.20
CA ARG A 7 15.01 5.65 2.40
C ARG A 7 13.53 5.30 2.31
N ALA A 8 13.27 4.00 2.29
CA ALA A 8 11.92 3.48 2.31
C ALA A 8 11.28 3.60 3.71
N HIS A 9 10.00 3.96 3.74
CA HIS A 9 9.15 3.93 4.92
C HIS A 9 7.78 3.33 4.58
N GLY A 10 7.49 2.17 5.18
CA GLY A 10 6.26 1.40 4.95
C GLY A 10 5.14 1.72 5.93
N GLN A 11 3.93 1.34 5.54
CA GLN A 11 2.75 1.29 6.40
C GLN A 11 2.19 -0.13 6.32
N ASP A 12 1.87 -0.71 7.46
CA ASP A 12 1.27 -2.05 7.52
C ASP A 12 -0.12 -2.02 6.86
N LEU A 13 -0.35 -2.90 5.88
CA LEU A 13 -1.60 -3.02 5.13
C LEU A 13 -2.80 -3.43 6.00
N GLY A 14 -2.58 -3.99 7.18
CA GLY A 14 -3.62 -4.27 8.18
C GLY A 14 -4.03 -3.05 9.01
N THR A 15 -3.36 -1.91 8.86
CA THR A 15 -3.62 -0.68 9.64
C THR A 15 -4.28 0.41 8.80
N SER A 16 -4.95 1.34 9.47
CA SER A 16 -5.58 2.51 8.82
C SER A 16 -4.57 3.43 8.11
N GLY A 17 -3.29 3.40 8.49
CA GLY A 17 -2.24 4.21 7.87
C GLY A 17 -1.96 3.85 6.40
N SER A 18 -2.33 2.64 5.97
CA SER A 18 -2.23 2.21 4.57
C SER A 18 -3.35 2.78 3.67
N CYS A 19 -4.41 3.36 4.25
CA CYS A 19 -5.61 3.79 3.53
C CYS A 19 -5.77 5.31 3.52
N LEU A 20 -5.06 5.99 2.63
CA LEU A 20 -5.13 7.45 2.48
C LEU A 20 -6.41 7.88 1.75
N GLN A 21 -7.07 8.91 2.30
CA GLN A 21 -8.32 9.45 1.74
C GLN A 21 -8.15 10.12 0.37
N ARG A 22 -6.94 10.64 0.10
CA ARG A 22 -6.60 11.33 -1.14
C ARG A 22 -5.33 10.72 -1.70
N PHE A 23 -5.39 10.34 -2.96
CA PHE A 23 -4.24 9.89 -3.71
C PHE A 23 -3.37 11.09 -4.11
N SER A 24 -2.05 10.89 -4.12
CA SER A 24 -1.06 11.76 -4.75
C SER A 24 0.13 10.89 -5.15
N THR A 25 0.74 11.18 -6.29
CA THR A 25 2.00 10.55 -6.71
C THR A 25 3.15 10.87 -5.75
N LEU A 26 3.05 11.97 -4.99
CA LEU A 26 3.97 12.36 -3.92
C LEU A 26 3.17 12.87 -2.69
N PRO A 27 2.76 11.99 -1.77
CA PRO A 27 1.88 12.36 -0.65
C PRO A 27 2.63 12.95 0.56
N PHE A 28 3.84 13.48 0.39
CA PHE A 28 4.66 14.01 1.47
C PHE A 28 5.49 15.23 1.02
N VAL A 29 5.99 15.96 2.02
CA VAL A 29 6.92 17.09 1.85
C VAL A 29 8.16 16.82 2.69
N ILE A 30 9.30 17.31 2.22
CA ILE A 30 10.57 17.22 2.93
C ILE A 30 10.99 18.63 3.33
N CYS A 31 11.35 18.79 4.60
CA CYS A 31 11.89 20.04 5.14
C CYS A 31 13.36 19.86 5.53
N GLU A 32 14.20 20.78 5.09
CA GLU A 32 15.60 20.85 5.50
C GLU A 32 15.75 21.48 6.90
N PRO A 33 16.83 21.22 7.64
CA PRO A 33 17.03 21.78 8.99
C PRO A 33 17.01 23.31 9.05
N ALA A 34 17.30 23.99 7.94
CA ALA A 34 17.24 25.44 7.81
C ALA A 34 15.79 25.98 7.75
N GLY A 35 14.77 25.11 7.71
CA GLY A 35 13.35 25.46 7.70
C GLY A 35 12.72 25.59 6.32
N GLU A 36 13.48 25.42 5.25
CA GLU A 36 12.96 25.38 3.87
C GLU A 36 12.33 24.01 3.58
N CYS A 37 11.08 24.00 3.11
CA CYS A 37 10.37 22.79 2.72
C CYS A 37 10.16 22.75 1.20
N LYS A 38 10.48 21.62 0.58
CA LYS A 38 10.37 21.41 -0.87
C LYS A 38 9.37 20.32 -1.17
N TYR A 39 8.44 20.61 -2.07
CA TYR A 39 7.40 19.68 -2.51
C TYR A 39 7.65 19.28 -3.97
N ALA A 40 7.75 17.98 -4.25
CA ALA A 40 7.90 17.44 -5.60
C ALA A 40 9.08 18.00 -6.43
N GLU A 41 10.11 18.55 -5.78
CA GLU A 41 11.32 19.07 -6.44
C GLU A 41 12.43 18.01 -6.60
N ARG A 42 12.22 16.81 -6.07
CA ARG A 42 13.20 15.71 -6.06
C ARG A 42 12.61 14.44 -6.64
N ASN A 43 13.51 13.52 -7.01
CA ASN A 43 13.16 12.19 -7.52
C ASN A 43 12.83 11.22 -6.37
N ASP A 44 11.86 11.60 -5.55
CA ASP A 44 11.31 10.73 -4.52
C ASP A 44 10.17 9.86 -5.10
N TYR A 45 9.78 8.79 -4.41
CA TYR A 45 8.79 7.83 -4.90
C TYR A 45 7.69 7.54 -3.88
N SER A 46 6.50 7.19 -4.39
CA SER A 46 5.44 6.56 -3.61
C SER A 46 4.94 5.29 -4.29
N TYR A 47 4.60 4.29 -3.48
CA TYR A 47 4.19 2.97 -3.92
C TYR A 47 2.81 2.64 -3.35
N TRP A 48 1.92 2.20 -4.24
CA TRP A 48 0.52 1.93 -3.97
C TRP A 48 0.17 0.53 -4.47
N LEU A 49 -0.73 -0.17 -3.77
CA LEU A 49 -1.29 -1.43 -4.27
C LEU A 49 -2.03 -1.15 -5.57
N SER A 50 -1.82 -2.00 -6.58
CA SER A 50 -2.42 -1.83 -7.90
C SER A 50 -3.58 -2.80 -8.14
N ASN A 51 -4.47 -2.43 -9.06
CA ASN A 51 -5.47 -3.34 -9.62
C ASN A 51 -4.83 -4.26 -10.68
N ILE A 52 -5.05 -5.57 -10.57
CA ILE A 52 -4.51 -6.60 -11.48
C ILE A 52 -5.38 -6.86 -12.71
N ASN A 53 -6.62 -6.33 -12.74
CA ASN A 53 -7.60 -6.64 -13.79
C ASN A 53 -7.39 -5.86 -15.08
N GLU A 54 -6.39 -4.98 -15.13
CA GLU A 54 -6.09 -4.22 -16.32
C GLU A 54 -4.68 -4.51 -16.79
N LEU A 55 -4.53 -4.80 -18.09
CA LEU A 55 -3.24 -5.01 -18.74
C LEU A 55 -2.27 -3.92 -18.30
N LEU A 56 -1.11 -4.34 -17.80
CA LEU A 56 0.00 -3.43 -17.54
C LEU A 56 0.32 -2.74 -18.88
N PRO A 57 0.29 -1.40 -18.93
CA PRO A 57 0.62 -0.71 -20.16
C PRO A 57 2.07 -1.06 -20.56
N GLU A 58 2.31 -1.29 -21.85
CA GLU A 58 3.66 -1.54 -22.39
C GLU A 58 4.63 -0.40 -22.00
N ASN A 59 4.09 0.81 -21.85
CA ASN A 59 4.79 1.94 -21.26
C ASN A 59 4.39 2.12 -19.78
N PRO A 60 5.36 2.10 -18.85
CA PRO A 60 5.09 2.25 -17.42
C PRO A 60 4.66 3.67 -17.03
N ILE A 61 4.78 4.64 -17.96
CA ILE A 61 4.39 6.03 -17.75
C ILE A 61 2.92 6.17 -18.14
N VAL A 62 2.06 6.22 -17.12
CA VAL A 62 0.66 6.59 -17.28
C VAL A 62 0.57 8.12 -17.18
N SER A 63 0.48 8.79 -18.32
CA SER A 63 0.25 10.25 -18.39
C SER A 63 -1.23 10.63 -18.32
N ASN A 64 -2.13 9.65 -18.44
CA ASN A 64 -3.57 9.86 -18.34
C ASN A 64 -4.03 9.64 -16.89
N GLU A 65 -4.55 10.71 -16.26
CA GLU A 65 -5.06 10.68 -14.89
C GLU A 65 -6.18 9.66 -14.68
N GLU A 66 -7.08 9.50 -15.65
CA GLU A 66 -8.18 8.52 -15.60
C GLU A 66 -7.66 7.08 -15.60
N LEU A 67 -6.62 6.82 -16.42
CA LEU A 67 -5.94 5.54 -16.43
C LEU A 67 -5.11 5.32 -15.17
N LEU A 68 -4.59 6.38 -14.53
CA LEU A 68 -3.89 6.24 -13.25
C LEU A 68 -4.88 5.86 -12.15
N GLU A 69 -6.03 6.53 -12.09
CA GLU A 69 -7.06 6.26 -11.08
C GLU A 69 -7.53 4.80 -11.13
N SER A 70 -7.72 4.23 -12.32
CA SER A 70 -8.16 2.84 -12.48
C SER A 70 -7.13 1.80 -12.00
N LYS A 71 -5.85 2.18 -11.95
CA LYS A 71 -4.74 1.33 -11.49
C LYS A 71 -4.58 1.32 -9.98
N ILE A 72 -5.03 2.35 -9.26
CA ILE A 72 -4.84 2.44 -7.82
C ILE A 72 -5.91 1.62 -7.07
N SER A 73 -5.46 0.67 -6.25
CA SER A 73 -6.35 -0.12 -5.40
C SER A 73 -7.08 0.77 -4.40
N ARG A 74 -8.34 0.42 -4.11
CA ARG A 74 -9.18 1.11 -3.12
C ARG A 74 -9.20 0.31 -1.82
N CYS A 75 -9.37 1.00 -0.71
CA CYS A 75 -9.37 0.43 0.63
C CYS A 75 -10.56 0.98 1.44
N SER A 76 -10.95 0.21 2.46
CA SER A 76 -11.99 0.59 3.43
C SER A 76 -11.45 0.37 4.83
N VAL A 77 -11.57 1.39 5.68
CA VAL A 77 -11.21 1.29 7.11
C VAL A 77 -12.49 0.97 7.89
N CYS A 78 -12.46 -0.13 8.63
CA CYS A 78 -13.60 -0.64 9.40
C CYS A 78 -13.27 -0.72 10.88
N GLU A 79 -14.25 -0.46 11.74
CA GLU A 79 -14.14 -0.70 13.18
C GLU A 79 -14.60 -2.13 13.50
N ALA A 80 -13.76 -2.89 14.21
CA ALA A 80 -14.06 -4.25 14.65
C ALA A 80 -14.36 -4.27 16.15
N LYS A 81 -15.27 -5.17 16.57
CA LYS A 81 -15.63 -5.34 17.99
C LYS A 81 -14.55 -6.05 18.82
N ALA A 82 -13.56 -6.65 18.17
CA ALA A 82 -12.48 -7.42 18.76
C ALA A 82 -11.24 -7.38 17.86
N ASN A 83 -10.12 -7.89 18.37
CA ASN A 83 -8.87 -7.96 17.62
C ASN A 83 -9.01 -8.83 16.37
N VAL A 84 -8.32 -8.42 15.30
CA VAL A 84 -8.24 -9.16 14.03
C VAL A 84 -6.81 -9.66 13.86
N ILE A 85 -6.64 -10.90 13.41
CA ILE A 85 -5.34 -11.53 13.16
C ILE A 85 -5.33 -12.23 11.81
N ALA A 86 -4.14 -12.40 11.24
CA ALA A 86 -3.91 -13.28 10.09
C ALA A 86 -3.26 -14.59 10.55
N LEU A 87 -3.62 -15.70 9.90
CA LEU A 87 -3.06 -17.03 10.14
C LEU A 87 -2.49 -17.57 8.84
N HIS A 88 -1.32 -18.18 8.92
CA HIS A 88 -0.57 -18.67 7.76
C HIS A 88 -0.37 -20.17 7.88
N SER A 89 -0.78 -20.93 6.85
CA SER A 89 -0.68 -22.40 6.87
C SER A 89 0.70 -22.92 6.47
N GLN A 90 1.48 -22.11 5.73
CA GLN A 90 2.71 -22.55 5.05
C GLN A 90 2.51 -23.77 4.14
N THR A 91 1.28 -23.96 3.65
CA THR A 91 0.87 -25.02 2.73
C THR A 91 -0.10 -24.46 1.67
N SER A 92 -0.56 -25.29 0.74
CA SER A 92 -1.63 -24.93 -0.20
C SER A 92 -3.03 -24.94 0.45
N ALA A 93 -3.18 -25.50 1.65
CA ALA A 93 -4.46 -25.52 2.36
C ALA A 93 -4.71 -24.20 3.10
N VAL A 94 -5.98 -23.81 3.21
CA VAL A 94 -6.41 -22.67 4.03
C VAL A 94 -6.35 -23.05 5.52
N PRO A 95 -5.64 -22.28 6.38
CA PRO A 95 -5.59 -22.60 7.81
C PRO A 95 -6.96 -22.33 8.47
N PRO A 96 -7.45 -23.22 9.36
CA PRO A 96 -8.69 -22.97 10.09
C PRO A 96 -8.51 -21.85 11.12
N CYS A 97 -9.58 -21.09 11.38
CA CYS A 97 -9.62 -20.14 12.49
C CYS A 97 -9.55 -20.87 13.85
N PRO A 98 -8.96 -20.27 14.90
CA PRO A 98 -8.96 -20.83 16.24
C PRO A 98 -10.39 -20.93 16.79
N SER A 99 -10.60 -21.77 17.81
CA SER A 99 -11.91 -21.92 18.43
C SER A 99 -12.48 -20.57 18.90
N ASN A 100 -13.76 -20.31 18.58
CA ASN A 100 -14.48 -19.06 18.86
C ASN A 100 -14.03 -17.82 18.05
N TRP A 101 -13.27 -18.00 16.97
CA TRP A 101 -12.97 -16.93 16.02
C TRP A 101 -13.86 -17.01 14.78
N ASN A 102 -14.22 -15.85 14.24
CA ASN A 102 -14.99 -15.75 13.00
C ASN A 102 -14.06 -15.43 11.83
N SER A 103 -14.22 -16.15 10.72
CA SER A 103 -13.49 -15.88 9.48
C SER A 103 -13.99 -14.58 8.84
N LEU A 104 -13.08 -13.67 8.49
CA LEU A 104 -13.39 -12.44 7.75
C LEU A 104 -13.17 -12.61 6.24
N TRP A 105 -12.00 -13.08 5.82
CA TRP A 105 -11.66 -13.40 4.44
C TRP A 105 -10.52 -14.43 4.38
N VAL A 106 -10.27 -14.98 3.18
CA VAL A 106 -9.13 -15.87 2.88
C VAL A 106 -8.26 -15.24 1.80
N GLY A 107 -6.96 -15.57 1.79
CA GLY A 107 -6.02 -14.99 0.83
C GLY A 107 -4.66 -15.68 0.85
N PHE A 108 -3.67 -15.02 0.24
CA PHE A 108 -2.28 -15.47 0.18
C PHE A 108 -1.41 -14.78 1.23
N SER A 109 -0.33 -15.43 1.62
CA SER A 109 0.63 -14.89 2.59
C SER A 109 1.59 -13.92 1.89
N PHE A 110 1.39 -12.63 2.08
CA PHE A 110 2.28 -11.56 1.59
C PHE A 110 3.17 -11.06 2.74
N VAL A 111 4.48 -11.05 2.54
CA VAL A 111 5.46 -10.80 3.62
C VAL A 111 6.23 -9.49 3.41
N MET A 112 6.69 -9.23 2.18
CA MET A 112 7.48 -8.04 1.87
C MET A 112 7.49 -7.73 0.38
N GLU A 113 7.88 -6.50 0.09
CA GLU A 113 8.13 -5.95 -1.23
C GLU A 113 9.41 -5.10 -1.24
N THR A 114 9.97 -4.93 -2.43
CA THR A 114 11.12 -4.05 -2.68
C THR A 114 10.75 -3.01 -3.73
N GLY A 115 11.26 -1.79 -3.57
CA GLY A 115 11.09 -0.69 -4.52
C GLY A 115 12.28 -0.50 -5.44
N LEU A 116 12.27 0.62 -6.16
CA LEU A 116 13.43 1.12 -6.89
C LEU A 116 14.48 1.62 -5.89
N GLU A 117 15.75 1.33 -6.19
CA GLU A 117 16.93 1.87 -5.51
C GLU A 117 17.35 3.24 -6.06
#